data_AF-A0A7L2XWY2-F1
#
_entry.id   AF-A0A7L2XWY2-F1
#
_cell.length_a   1.000
_cell.length_b   1.000
_cell.length_c   1.000
_cell.angle_alpha   90.00
_cell.angle_beta   90.00
_cell.angle_gamma   90.00
#
_symmetry.space_group_name_H-M   'P 1'
#
loop_
_entity.id
_entity.type
_entity.pdbx_description
1 polymer ?
#
loop_
_entity_poly.entity_id
_entity_poly.type
_entity_poly.pdbx_seq_one_letter_code
_entity_poly.pdbx_strand_id
1 'polypeptide(L)'
;RYRYYQNVCAQSYSFVWWDWGRWEREIDWMALSGINLAPAFAGQEAVWQRVYRNLGLNQTEIDKYFTGPAFLAWNRMGNLRRWAGPLPPAWHLKQLYLQYRIVERMRSLGMTTVLPAFAGHVPQGILRVFPRVNATRLGHWSHFDCTYSCVYLLDPEDPMFQVIGTLFLKELIKEFGTDHVYSADTFNEMTPLSSDPAYLSRVSNAVFRSMTGADPKALWLMQGWLFQHQPDFWQPAQVRALLHGVPLGRMIVLDLFAESKPVYQWTESFYGQPFIWCMLHNFGGNHGLFGTVEAINHGPFAARRFPNSTMVGTGLVPEGIEQNDMVYELMNELGWRQEPLDLPSWVTRYAERRYGAPNAAAASAWRLLLRSVYNCTGICVNHNRSPLVRRPSLRMDTELWYNASDVYEAWRLLLSAGAELGSSPTFLYDLVDVTRQAAQQLVSDYYLSIRQAFQSHALPELLTAGGVLVYDLLPELDSLLSSHSLFLLGRWLESARAMATSDREAERYELNARNQVTLWGPSGNILDYANKQLGGLVLDYYGVRWSLFVSVLVESLNSGQPFHQDQFNQAVFQVERGFIYNKKRYPAVPAGDTMEISRKLFLKYYP
;
A
#
# COMPACT_ATOMS: atom_id res chain seq x y z
N ARG A 1 14.79 14.38 -15.26
CA ARG A 1 13.82 14.30 -16.38
C ARG A 1 12.42 14.00 -15.86
N TYR A 2 12.27 12.98 -15.02
CA TYR A 2 10.98 12.61 -14.43
C TYR A 2 10.96 12.78 -12.90
N ARG A 3 9.80 13.16 -12.38
CA ARG A 3 9.39 12.96 -10.98
C ARG A 3 8.12 12.11 -11.05
N TYR A 4 8.27 10.86 -10.66
CA TYR A 4 7.25 9.82 -10.78
C TYR A 4 6.41 9.73 -9.51
N TYR A 5 5.12 9.44 -9.64
CA TYR A 5 4.26 9.16 -8.49
C TYR A 5 3.32 7.99 -8.75
N GLN A 6 3.04 7.26 -7.67
CA GLN A 6 2.07 6.17 -7.47
C GLN A 6 2.65 4.76 -7.66
N ASN A 7 2.27 3.89 -6.73
CA ASN A 7 2.37 2.44 -6.88
C ASN A 7 1.09 1.89 -7.54
N VAL A 8 1.18 0.74 -8.20
CA VAL A 8 0.00 -0.01 -8.65
C VAL A 8 -0.92 -0.38 -7.48
N CYS A 9 -0.35 -0.65 -6.30
CA CYS A 9 -1.09 -0.97 -5.08
C CYS A 9 -1.93 0.21 -4.54
N ALA A 10 -1.49 1.46 -4.75
CA ALA A 10 -2.19 2.66 -4.26
C ALA A 10 -3.58 2.81 -4.88
N GLN A 11 -3.76 2.30 -6.10
CA GLN A 11 -5.05 2.24 -6.79
C GLN A 11 -6.10 1.43 -6.01
N SER A 12 -5.66 0.47 -5.20
CA SER A 12 -6.53 -0.36 -4.37
C SER A 12 -6.53 0.05 -2.90
N TYR A 13 -5.36 0.35 -2.31
CA TYR A 13 -5.27 0.67 -0.88
C TYR A 13 -5.68 2.10 -0.52
N SER A 14 -5.73 3.02 -1.48
CA SER A 14 -6.07 4.42 -1.24
C SER A 14 -7.14 4.95 -2.20
N PHE A 15 -6.98 4.73 -3.50
CA PHE A 15 -7.77 5.48 -4.50
C PHE A 15 -9.10 4.82 -4.89
N VAL A 16 -9.32 3.56 -4.48
CA VAL A 16 -10.42 2.71 -4.97
C VAL A 16 -11.82 3.33 -4.80
N TRP A 17 -12.02 4.15 -3.76
CA TRP A 17 -13.30 4.78 -3.46
C TRP A 17 -13.34 6.29 -3.76
N TRP A 18 -12.33 6.81 -4.45
CA TRP A 18 -12.26 8.23 -4.75
C TRP A 18 -13.25 8.63 -5.85
N ASP A 19 -13.90 9.76 -5.62
CA ASP A 19 -14.64 10.49 -6.63
C ASP A 19 -13.72 11.47 -7.38
N TRP A 20 -14.31 12.24 -8.29
CA TRP A 20 -13.56 13.26 -9.02
C TRP A 20 -13.00 14.33 -8.08
N GLY A 21 -13.76 14.79 -7.09
CA GLY A 21 -13.33 15.86 -6.20
C GLY A 21 -12.08 15.50 -5.40
N ARG A 22 -11.92 14.23 -4.99
CA ARG A 22 -10.69 13.76 -4.35
C ARG A 22 -9.53 13.60 -5.33
N TRP A 23 -9.78 13.10 -6.55
CA TRP A 23 -8.76 13.00 -7.60
C TRP A 23 -8.24 14.35 -8.05
N GLU A 24 -9.11 15.35 -8.20
CA GLU A 24 -8.74 16.72 -8.57
C GLU A 24 -7.74 17.31 -7.58
N ARG A 25 -8.02 17.18 -6.27
CA ARG A 25 -7.07 17.60 -5.21
C ARG A 25 -5.75 16.85 -5.26
N GLU A 26 -5.77 15.55 -5.58
CA GLU A 26 -4.53 14.77 -5.71
C GLU A 26 -3.69 15.26 -6.89
N ILE A 27 -4.32 15.55 -8.04
CA ILE A 27 -3.61 16.04 -9.22
C ILE A 27 -3.06 17.46 -8.98
N ASP A 28 -3.79 18.29 -8.24
CA ASP A 28 -3.28 19.61 -7.82
C ASP A 28 -2.06 19.46 -6.90
N TRP A 29 -2.10 18.54 -5.91
CA TRP A 29 -0.93 18.22 -5.09
C TRP A 29 0.24 17.70 -5.93
N MET A 30 -0.02 16.77 -6.86
CA MET A 30 0.99 16.26 -7.79
C MET A 30 1.69 17.40 -8.55
N ALA A 31 0.92 18.38 -9.03
CA ALA A 31 1.46 19.52 -9.75
C ALA A 31 2.31 20.43 -8.84
N LEU A 32 1.84 20.71 -7.63
CA LEU A 32 2.59 21.49 -6.62
C LEU A 32 3.89 20.79 -6.22
N SER A 33 3.88 19.46 -6.12
CA SER A 33 5.06 18.63 -5.86
C SER A 33 5.98 18.47 -7.08
N GLY A 34 5.60 18.99 -8.25
CA GLY A 34 6.37 18.91 -9.48
C GLY A 34 6.36 17.55 -10.18
N ILE A 35 5.42 16.68 -9.83
CA ILE A 35 5.22 15.39 -10.51
C ILE A 35 4.86 15.63 -11.96
N ASN A 36 5.51 14.91 -12.86
CA ASN A 36 5.27 15.01 -14.30
C ASN A 36 5.11 13.67 -15.03
N LEU A 37 5.17 12.55 -14.29
CA LEU A 37 4.93 11.21 -14.82
C LEU A 37 4.13 10.42 -13.77
N ALA A 38 2.92 9.96 -14.09
CA ALA A 38 2.14 9.15 -13.16
C ALA A 38 1.14 8.23 -13.88
N PRO A 39 0.77 7.09 -13.28
CA PRO A 39 -0.30 6.22 -13.75
C PRO A 39 -1.66 6.91 -13.85
N ALA A 40 -2.39 6.59 -14.91
CA ALA A 40 -3.82 6.87 -15.04
C ALA A 40 -4.51 5.53 -15.35
N PHE A 41 -4.85 4.78 -14.30
CA PHE A 41 -5.25 3.37 -14.39
C PHE A 41 -6.75 3.13 -14.19
N ALA A 42 -7.54 4.17 -13.96
CA ALA A 42 -8.99 4.05 -13.77
C ALA A 42 -9.65 3.55 -15.07
N GLY A 43 -10.68 2.71 -14.93
CA GLY A 43 -11.51 2.26 -16.05
C GLY A 43 -10.91 1.18 -16.94
N GLN A 44 -9.68 0.72 -16.70
CA GLN A 44 -9.03 -0.28 -17.57
C GLN A 44 -9.80 -1.61 -17.67
N GLU A 45 -10.53 -2.03 -16.63
CA GLU A 45 -11.39 -3.22 -16.68
C GLU A 45 -12.55 -3.06 -17.67
N ALA A 46 -13.03 -1.83 -17.90
CA ALA A 46 -14.09 -1.57 -18.88
C ALA A 46 -13.56 -1.75 -20.31
N VAL A 47 -12.32 -1.32 -20.57
CA VAL A 47 -11.65 -1.56 -21.86
C VAL A 47 -11.40 -3.05 -22.07
N TRP A 48 -10.88 -3.74 -21.05
CA TRP A 48 -10.74 -5.20 -21.08
C TRP A 48 -12.06 -5.93 -21.32
N GLN A 49 -13.16 -5.49 -20.70
CA GLN A 49 -14.48 -6.08 -20.94
C GLN A 49 -14.88 -5.98 -22.43
N ARG A 50 -14.64 -4.85 -23.10
CA ARG A 50 -14.89 -4.69 -24.53
C ARG A 50 -14.02 -5.63 -25.37
N VAL A 51 -12.72 -5.67 -25.07
CA VAL A 51 -11.75 -6.55 -25.74
C VAL A 51 -12.18 -8.02 -25.63
N TYR A 52 -12.49 -8.48 -24.42
CA TYR A 52 -12.90 -9.87 -24.18
C TYR A 52 -14.23 -10.23 -24.85
N ARG A 53 -15.21 -9.33 -24.86
CA ARG A 53 -16.46 -9.53 -25.61
C ARG A 53 -16.21 -9.63 -27.12
N ASN A 54 -15.36 -8.76 -27.67
CA ASN A 54 -14.97 -8.81 -29.09
C ASN A 54 -14.24 -10.10 -29.45
N LEU A 55 -13.51 -10.68 -28.50
CA LEU A 55 -12.86 -11.98 -28.61
C LEU A 55 -13.81 -13.17 -28.33
N GLY A 56 -15.10 -12.94 -28.08
CA GLY A 56 -16.10 -14.02 -27.93
C GLY A 56 -16.26 -14.60 -26.51
N LEU A 57 -15.74 -13.92 -25.48
CA LEU A 57 -16.06 -14.27 -24.09
C LEU A 57 -17.47 -13.80 -23.72
N ASN A 58 -18.18 -14.63 -22.95
CA ASN A 58 -19.46 -14.22 -22.39
C ASN A 58 -19.27 -13.41 -21.11
N GLN A 59 -20.31 -12.68 -20.69
CA GLN A 59 -20.23 -11.80 -19.53
C GLN A 59 -19.88 -12.55 -18.24
N THR A 60 -20.42 -13.75 -18.04
CA THR A 60 -20.15 -14.58 -16.86
C THR A 60 -18.68 -14.99 -16.74
N GLU A 61 -17.98 -15.18 -17.86
CA GLU A 61 -16.54 -15.47 -17.88
C GLU A 61 -15.71 -14.25 -17.48
N ILE A 62 -16.12 -13.07 -17.94
CA ILE A 62 -15.47 -11.80 -17.60
C ILE A 62 -15.69 -11.47 -16.12
N ASP A 63 -16.93 -11.64 -15.62
CA ASP A 63 -17.31 -11.44 -14.23
C ASP A 63 -16.56 -12.38 -13.27
N LYS A 64 -16.22 -13.59 -13.72
CA LYS A 64 -15.40 -14.55 -12.96
C LYS A 64 -13.90 -14.25 -13.04
N TYR A 65 -13.47 -13.37 -13.93
CA TYR A 65 -12.06 -13.00 -14.06
C TYR A 65 -11.69 -11.85 -13.13
N PHE A 66 -12.41 -10.73 -13.21
CA PHE A 66 -12.12 -9.57 -12.37
C PHE A 66 -12.38 -9.85 -10.89
N THR A 67 -11.55 -9.27 -10.03
CA THR A 67 -11.79 -9.22 -8.59
C THR A 67 -12.80 -8.12 -8.25
N GLY A 68 -13.17 -8.01 -6.97
CA GLY A 68 -13.82 -6.80 -6.46
C GLY A 68 -12.87 -5.59 -6.47
N PRO A 69 -13.40 -4.37 -6.34
CA PRO A 69 -12.64 -3.14 -6.53
C PRO A 69 -11.38 -3.03 -5.67
N ALA A 70 -11.47 -3.44 -4.41
CA ALA A 70 -10.38 -3.33 -3.43
C ALA A 70 -9.20 -4.26 -3.71
N PHE A 71 -9.28 -5.13 -4.73
CA PHE A 71 -8.23 -6.10 -5.06
C PHE A 71 -7.74 -6.00 -6.51
N LEU A 72 -8.15 -4.95 -7.24
CA LEU A 72 -7.85 -4.82 -8.67
C LEU A 72 -6.35 -4.66 -8.97
N ALA A 73 -5.55 -4.07 -8.08
CA ALA A 73 -4.10 -4.02 -8.25
C ALA A 73 -3.51 -5.42 -8.52
N TRP A 74 -3.84 -6.39 -7.68
CA TRP A 74 -3.34 -7.78 -7.81
C TRP A 74 -4.04 -8.56 -8.93
N ASN A 75 -5.24 -8.17 -9.35
CA ASN A 75 -5.85 -8.74 -10.53
C ASN A 75 -5.12 -8.31 -11.82
N ARG A 76 -4.80 -7.02 -11.94
CA ARG A 76 -4.09 -6.44 -13.08
C ARG A 76 -2.70 -7.02 -13.26
N MET A 77 -2.01 -7.27 -12.15
CA MET A 77 -0.70 -7.93 -12.12
C MET A 77 -0.76 -9.46 -12.34
N GLY A 78 -1.95 -10.06 -12.43
CA GLY A 78 -2.11 -11.50 -12.68
C GLY A 78 -2.06 -12.39 -11.42
N ASN A 79 -1.85 -11.82 -10.23
CA ASN A 79 -1.78 -12.57 -8.98
C ASN A 79 -3.15 -13.14 -8.57
N LEU A 80 -4.23 -12.37 -8.79
CA LEU A 80 -5.59 -12.72 -8.40
C LEU A 80 -6.58 -12.73 -9.55
N ARG A 81 -7.68 -13.44 -9.36
CA ARG A 81 -8.92 -13.41 -10.15
C ARG A 81 -10.11 -13.66 -9.24
N ARG A 82 -11.31 -13.22 -9.64
CA ARG A 82 -12.62 -13.55 -9.03
C ARG A 82 -12.88 -13.03 -7.60
N TRP A 83 -11.86 -12.96 -6.74
CA TRP A 83 -12.01 -12.67 -5.31
C TRP A 83 -12.79 -11.38 -5.07
N ALA A 84 -13.80 -11.44 -4.21
CA ALA A 84 -14.67 -10.31 -3.83
C ALA A 84 -15.44 -9.60 -4.98
N GLY A 85 -15.42 -10.15 -6.20
CA GLY A 85 -16.19 -9.67 -7.36
C GLY A 85 -17.64 -10.17 -7.40
N PRO A 86 -18.36 -9.99 -8.52
CA PRO A 86 -17.92 -9.32 -9.76
C PRO A 86 -18.00 -7.78 -9.66
N LEU A 87 -17.42 -7.09 -10.65
CA LEU A 87 -17.60 -5.66 -10.83
C LEU A 87 -18.98 -5.37 -11.45
N PRO A 88 -19.84 -4.56 -10.83
CA PRO A 88 -21.14 -4.22 -11.40
C PRO A 88 -20.98 -3.27 -12.62
N PRO A 89 -21.96 -3.20 -13.53
CA PRO A 89 -21.92 -2.28 -14.68
C PRO A 89 -21.67 -0.81 -14.30
N ALA A 90 -22.23 -0.37 -13.17
CA ALA A 90 -22.06 0.98 -12.65
C ALA A 90 -20.59 1.31 -12.34
N TRP A 91 -19.80 0.33 -11.88
CA TRP A 91 -18.35 0.50 -11.65
C TRP A 91 -17.65 0.95 -12.92
N HIS A 92 -17.88 0.24 -14.03
CA HIS A 92 -17.23 0.55 -15.31
C HIS A 92 -17.57 1.97 -15.78
N LEU A 93 -18.84 2.37 -15.69
CA LEU A 93 -19.26 3.72 -16.09
C LEU A 93 -18.61 4.82 -15.23
N LYS A 94 -18.63 4.65 -13.90
CA LYS A 94 -18.01 5.61 -12.97
C LYS A 94 -16.50 5.72 -13.20
N GLN A 95 -15.82 4.59 -13.38
CA GLN A 95 -14.38 4.55 -13.58
C GLN A 95 -13.94 5.09 -14.94
N LEU A 96 -14.73 4.87 -16.01
CA LEU A 96 -14.50 5.52 -17.31
C LEU A 96 -14.63 7.04 -17.18
N TYR A 97 -15.70 7.53 -16.53
CA TYR A 97 -15.89 8.96 -16.28
C TYR A 97 -14.70 9.56 -15.50
N LEU A 98 -14.25 8.91 -14.43
CA LEU A 98 -13.09 9.37 -13.67
C LEU A 98 -11.83 9.42 -14.52
N GLN A 99 -11.58 8.38 -15.32
CA GLN A 99 -10.39 8.31 -16.15
C GLN A 99 -10.33 9.44 -17.18
N TYR A 100 -11.44 9.79 -17.83
CA TYR A 100 -11.48 10.94 -18.73
C TYR A 100 -11.05 12.23 -18.04
N ARG A 101 -11.59 12.48 -16.84
CA ARG A 101 -11.27 13.69 -16.04
C ARG A 101 -9.83 13.71 -15.56
N ILE A 102 -9.32 12.57 -15.09
CA ILE A 102 -7.94 12.40 -14.62
C ILE A 102 -6.96 12.70 -15.76
N VAL A 103 -7.14 12.04 -16.91
CA VAL A 103 -6.24 12.19 -18.07
C VAL A 103 -6.28 13.61 -18.61
N GLU A 104 -7.46 14.21 -18.76
CA GLU A 104 -7.61 15.60 -19.20
C GLU A 104 -6.88 16.57 -18.26
N ARG A 105 -7.11 16.45 -16.94
CA ARG A 105 -6.50 17.34 -15.96
C ARG A 105 -4.99 17.18 -15.89
N MET A 106 -4.49 15.95 -15.86
CA MET A 106 -3.04 15.68 -15.87
C MET A 106 -2.37 16.30 -17.10
N ARG A 107 -2.92 16.09 -18.30
CA ARG A 107 -2.37 16.66 -19.54
C ARG A 107 -2.46 18.17 -19.58
N SER A 108 -3.53 18.77 -19.04
CA SER A 108 -3.68 20.23 -18.94
C SER A 108 -2.57 20.89 -18.12
N LEU A 109 -1.95 20.14 -17.20
CA LEU A 109 -0.84 20.56 -16.35
C LEU A 109 0.53 20.11 -16.89
N GLY A 110 0.58 19.52 -18.09
CA GLY A 110 1.80 19.07 -18.73
C GLY A 110 2.36 17.76 -18.17
N MET A 111 1.58 16.99 -17.41
CA MET A 111 1.98 15.67 -16.94
C MET A 111 1.84 14.62 -18.06
N THR A 112 2.78 13.68 -18.12
CA THR A 112 2.70 12.49 -18.96
C THR A 112 1.89 11.41 -18.25
N THR A 113 0.78 10.97 -18.86
CA THR A 113 -0.01 9.86 -18.30
C THR A 113 0.61 8.51 -18.68
N VAL A 114 0.79 7.64 -17.69
CA VAL A 114 1.18 6.25 -17.91
C VAL A 114 -0.08 5.40 -18.00
N LEU A 115 -0.29 4.78 -19.15
CA LEU A 115 -1.47 3.92 -19.40
C LEU A 115 -1.11 2.43 -19.23
N PRO A 116 -2.04 1.54 -18.86
CA PRO A 116 -1.75 0.12 -18.77
C PRO A 116 -1.53 -0.50 -20.15
N ALA A 117 -0.81 -1.62 -20.20
CA ALA A 117 -0.65 -2.47 -21.37
C ALA A 117 -0.79 -3.96 -20.99
N PHE A 118 -0.89 -4.82 -22.00
CA PHE A 118 -1.04 -6.26 -21.80
C PHE A 118 0.29 -6.90 -21.39
N ALA A 119 0.26 -7.65 -20.30
CA ALA A 119 1.43 -8.35 -19.73
C ALA A 119 1.43 -9.87 -19.96
N GLY A 120 0.45 -10.42 -20.70
CA GLY A 120 0.34 -11.86 -20.99
C GLY A 120 -0.75 -12.62 -20.22
N HIS A 121 -1.29 -12.03 -19.14
CA HIS A 121 -2.31 -12.68 -18.30
C HIS A 121 -3.70 -12.72 -18.96
N VAL A 122 -4.31 -13.89 -19.05
CA VAL A 122 -5.61 -14.08 -19.71
C VAL A 122 -6.63 -14.86 -18.86
N PRO A 123 -7.93 -14.59 -19.03
CA PRO A 123 -8.99 -15.38 -18.42
C PRO A 123 -9.10 -16.78 -19.05
N GLN A 124 -9.60 -17.74 -18.29
CA GLN A 124 -9.87 -19.10 -18.77
C GLN A 124 -10.80 -19.14 -20.01
N GLY A 125 -11.68 -18.15 -20.17
CA GLY A 125 -12.54 -18.04 -21.36
C GLY A 125 -11.78 -17.92 -22.68
N ILE A 126 -10.55 -17.41 -22.68
CA ILE A 126 -9.69 -17.37 -23.87
C ILE A 126 -9.34 -18.77 -24.35
N LEU A 127 -9.07 -19.71 -23.45
CA LEU A 127 -8.79 -21.10 -23.80
C LEU A 127 -10.03 -21.82 -24.37
N ARG A 128 -11.24 -21.35 -24.06
CA ARG A 128 -12.47 -21.88 -24.66
C ARG A 128 -12.66 -21.37 -26.09
N VAL A 129 -12.52 -20.06 -26.30
CA VAL A 129 -12.71 -19.47 -27.64
C VAL A 129 -11.58 -19.88 -28.58
N PHE A 130 -10.35 -19.92 -28.08
CA PHE A 130 -9.16 -20.27 -28.85
C PHE A 130 -8.51 -21.54 -28.28
N PRO A 131 -9.05 -22.74 -28.55
CA PRO A 131 -8.62 -23.98 -27.91
C PRO A 131 -7.20 -24.45 -28.28
N ARG A 132 -6.55 -23.79 -29.25
CA ARG A 132 -5.19 -24.08 -29.68
C ARG A 132 -4.14 -23.12 -29.10
N VAL A 133 -4.54 -22.15 -28.28
CA VAL A 133 -3.59 -21.23 -27.65
C VAL A 133 -2.70 -21.98 -26.68
N ASN A 134 -1.41 -21.67 -26.71
CA ASN A 134 -0.46 -22.14 -25.74
C ASN A 134 -0.47 -21.18 -24.54
N ALA A 135 -1.04 -21.62 -23.42
CA ALA A 135 -1.07 -20.86 -22.18
C ALA A 135 -0.76 -21.76 -21.00
N THR A 136 0.08 -21.28 -20.10
CA THR A 136 0.44 -21.99 -18.88
C THR A 136 -0.31 -21.44 -17.70
N ARG A 137 -0.79 -22.32 -16.83
CA ARG A 137 -1.41 -21.90 -15.58
C ARG A 137 -0.32 -21.56 -14.55
N LEU A 138 -0.34 -20.34 -14.02
CA LEU A 138 0.59 -19.93 -12.97
C LEU A 138 0.29 -20.63 -11.64
N GLY A 139 1.27 -20.56 -10.72
CA GLY A 139 1.17 -21.12 -9.37
C GLY A 139 0.22 -20.35 -8.46
N HIS A 140 0.12 -20.83 -7.22
CA HIS A 140 -0.58 -20.13 -6.14
C HIS A 140 0.18 -18.85 -5.79
N TRP A 141 -0.53 -17.79 -5.43
CA TRP A 141 0.06 -16.57 -4.89
C TRP A 141 -0.53 -16.28 -3.49
N SER A 142 0.34 -15.96 -2.53
CA SER A 142 0.01 -15.60 -1.14
C SER A 142 -1.10 -16.44 -0.50
N HIS A 143 -0.95 -17.77 -0.56
CA HIS A 143 -1.87 -18.74 0.02
C HIS A 143 -3.28 -18.79 -0.60
N PHE A 144 -3.55 -18.06 -1.69
CA PHE A 144 -4.79 -18.24 -2.45
C PHE A 144 -4.68 -19.49 -3.30
N ASP A 145 -5.72 -20.32 -3.22
CA ASP A 145 -5.85 -21.46 -4.11
C ASP A 145 -6.21 -21.01 -5.54
N CYS A 146 -6.24 -21.98 -6.45
CA CYS A 146 -6.55 -21.73 -7.83
C CYS A 146 -8.01 -21.32 -8.15
N THR A 147 -8.88 -21.20 -7.14
CA THR A 147 -10.19 -20.54 -7.28
C THR A 147 -10.02 -19.04 -7.50
N TYR A 148 -9.03 -18.45 -6.82
CA TYR A 148 -8.82 -17.00 -6.75
C TYR A 148 -7.45 -16.53 -7.25
N SER A 149 -6.52 -17.46 -7.52
CA SER A 149 -5.22 -17.20 -8.14
C SER A 149 -5.03 -18.11 -9.37
N CYS A 150 -3.80 -18.49 -9.67
CA CYS A 150 -3.42 -19.38 -10.78
C CYS A 150 -3.98 -18.91 -12.13
N VAL A 151 -3.76 -17.63 -12.44
CA VAL A 151 -4.15 -17.03 -13.72
C VAL A 151 -3.36 -17.70 -14.85
N TYR A 152 -3.95 -17.75 -16.05
CA TYR A 152 -3.25 -18.27 -17.22
C TYR A 152 -2.34 -17.19 -17.80
N LEU A 153 -1.09 -17.55 -18.03
CA LEU A 153 -0.11 -16.74 -18.75
C LEU A 153 0.01 -17.30 -20.18
N LEU A 154 -0.28 -16.47 -21.17
CA LEU A 154 -0.13 -16.82 -22.56
C LEU A 154 1.35 -16.95 -22.93
N ASP A 155 1.70 -17.95 -23.73
CA ASP A 155 3.07 -18.14 -24.21
C ASP A 155 3.50 -16.92 -25.06
N PRO A 156 4.72 -16.38 -24.87
CA PRO A 156 5.17 -15.20 -25.59
C PRO A 156 5.27 -15.38 -27.11
N GLU A 157 5.37 -16.61 -27.59
CA GLU A 157 5.45 -16.94 -29.02
C GLU A 157 4.08 -17.30 -29.61
N ASP A 158 3.03 -17.42 -28.79
CA ASP A 158 1.67 -17.64 -29.29
C ASP A 158 1.19 -16.42 -30.09
N PRO A 159 0.68 -16.60 -31.33
CA PRO A 159 0.19 -15.47 -32.15
C PRO A 159 -0.89 -14.62 -31.46
N MET A 160 -1.69 -15.23 -30.57
CA MET A 160 -2.73 -14.51 -29.83
C MET A 160 -2.16 -13.49 -28.85
N PHE A 161 -0.88 -13.60 -28.45
CA PHE A 161 -0.25 -12.61 -27.58
C PHE A 161 -0.25 -11.24 -28.24
N GLN A 162 0.17 -11.20 -29.51
CA GLN A 162 0.21 -9.97 -30.28
C GLN A 162 -1.20 -9.46 -30.61
N VAL A 163 -2.14 -10.36 -30.92
CA VAL A 163 -3.53 -9.99 -31.20
C VAL A 163 -4.19 -9.35 -29.99
N ILE A 164 -4.13 -9.99 -28.82
CA ILE A 164 -4.79 -9.52 -27.59
C ILE A 164 -4.14 -8.22 -27.12
N GLY A 165 -2.80 -8.18 -27.03
CA GLY A 165 -2.09 -7.01 -26.53
C GLY A 165 -2.28 -5.78 -27.43
N THR A 166 -2.18 -5.95 -28.75
CA THR A 166 -2.40 -4.85 -29.70
C THR A 166 -3.86 -4.39 -29.68
N LEU A 167 -4.82 -5.32 -29.60
CA LEU A 167 -6.25 -4.98 -29.55
C LEU A 167 -6.59 -4.17 -28.29
N PHE A 168 -6.11 -4.62 -27.13
CA PHE A 168 -6.31 -3.88 -25.88
C PHE A 168 -5.75 -2.47 -25.96
N LEU A 169 -4.52 -2.33 -26.43
CA LEU A 169 -3.89 -1.01 -26.47
C LEU A 169 -4.55 -0.09 -27.50
N LYS A 170 -5.00 -0.60 -28.64
CA LYS A 170 -5.78 0.17 -29.62
C LYS A 170 -7.12 0.65 -29.04
N GLU A 171 -7.86 -0.21 -28.34
CA GLU A 171 -9.12 0.19 -27.69
C GLU A 171 -8.86 1.23 -26.59
N LEU A 172 -7.79 1.08 -25.81
CA LEU A 172 -7.40 2.02 -24.77
C LEU A 172 -7.02 3.40 -25.34
N ILE A 173 -6.20 3.43 -26.40
CA ILE A 173 -5.79 4.66 -27.08
C ILE A 173 -6.99 5.33 -27.74
N LYS A 174 -7.90 4.55 -28.33
CA LYS A 174 -9.13 5.09 -28.92
C LYS A 174 -10.01 5.78 -27.87
N GLU A 175 -10.08 5.22 -26.66
CA GLU A 175 -10.87 5.78 -25.56
C GLU A 175 -10.20 7.03 -24.95
N PHE A 176 -8.89 7.00 -24.68
CA PHE A 176 -8.23 8.00 -23.83
C PHE A 176 -7.07 8.78 -24.49
N GLY A 177 -6.74 8.51 -25.75
CA GLY A 177 -5.48 8.96 -26.34
C GLY A 177 -4.26 8.31 -25.69
N THR A 178 -3.06 8.86 -25.91
CA THR A 178 -1.82 8.35 -25.31
C THR A 178 -0.75 9.43 -25.20
N ASP A 179 0.12 9.31 -24.20
CA ASP A 179 1.38 10.05 -24.07
C ASP A 179 2.60 9.13 -24.30
N HIS A 180 2.37 7.99 -24.96
CA HIS A 180 3.36 7.00 -25.39
C HIS A 180 4.07 6.22 -24.27
N VAL A 181 3.66 6.35 -23.01
CA VAL A 181 4.24 5.59 -21.89
C VAL A 181 3.24 4.57 -21.36
N TYR A 182 3.67 3.31 -21.31
CA TYR A 182 2.81 2.18 -20.95
C TYR A 182 3.41 1.34 -19.84
N SER A 183 2.59 0.88 -18.91
CA SER A 183 3.00 0.00 -17.81
C SER A 183 2.43 -1.40 -17.96
N ALA A 184 3.28 -2.40 -17.78
CA ALA A 184 2.95 -3.82 -17.83
C ALA A 184 3.98 -4.62 -17.04
N ASP A 185 3.52 -5.56 -16.22
CA ASP A 185 4.37 -6.35 -15.33
C ASP A 185 3.89 -7.81 -15.32
N THR A 186 4.67 -8.71 -15.92
CA THR A 186 4.28 -10.13 -16.09
C THR A 186 4.54 -10.98 -14.85
N PHE A 187 5.59 -10.67 -14.10
CA PHE A 187 6.12 -11.56 -13.05
C PHE A 187 6.22 -10.89 -11.68
N ASN A 188 5.34 -9.92 -11.40
CA ASN A 188 5.31 -9.27 -10.10
C ASN A 188 4.91 -10.29 -9.03
N GLU A 189 5.86 -10.69 -8.18
CA GLU A 189 5.72 -11.73 -7.16
C GLU A 189 5.30 -13.12 -7.69
N MET A 190 5.57 -13.39 -8.97
CA MET A 190 5.26 -14.67 -9.59
C MET A 190 6.51 -15.19 -10.28
N THR A 191 6.88 -16.43 -9.97
CA THR A 191 8.07 -17.05 -10.56
C THR A 191 7.81 -17.40 -12.04
N PRO A 192 8.66 -16.97 -12.98
CA PRO A 192 8.58 -17.41 -14.37
C PRO A 192 8.73 -18.92 -14.50
N LEU A 193 8.22 -19.47 -15.61
CA LEU A 193 8.22 -20.93 -15.86
C LEU A 193 9.63 -21.49 -16.12
N SER A 194 10.54 -20.65 -16.59
CA SER A 194 11.90 -21.02 -16.91
C SER A 194 12.85 -19.87 -16.54
N SER A 195 13.99 -20.22 -15.98
CA SER A 195 15.11 -19.30 -15.73
C SER A 195 16.05 -19.17 -16.93
N ASP A 196 15.73 -19.81 -18.06
CA ASP A 196 16.47 -19.66 -19.32
C ASP A 196 16.44 -18.19 -19.79
N PRO A 197 17.60 -17.52 -19.92
CA PRO A 197 17.70 -16.17 -20.48
C PRO A 197 16.95 -16.00 -21.80
N ALA A 198 16.98 -16.99 -22.69
CA ALA A 198 16.30 -16.88 -23.98
C ALA A 198 14.78 -16.78 -23.82
N TYR A 199 14.19 -17.54 -22.88
CA TYR A 199 12.77 -17.46 -22.56
C TYR A 199 12.40 -16.08 -22.00
N LEU A 200 13.15 -15.57 -21.02
CA LEU A 200 12.88 -14.28 -20.39
C LEU A 200 12.98 -13.12 -21.38
N SER A 201 13.95 -13.18 -22.29
CA SER A 201 14.08 -12.21 -23.38
C SER A 201 12.91 -12.26 -24.35
N ARG A 202 12.39 -13.46 -24.68
CA ARG A 202 11.18 -13.60 -25.51
C ARG A 202 9.95 -13.03 -24.83
N VAL A 203 9.80 -13.19 -23.50
CA VAL A 203 8.68 -12.62 -22.75
C VAL A 203 8.65 -11.10 -22.84
N SER A 204 9.75 -10.42 -22.48
CA SER A 204 9.79 -8.96 -22.55
C SER A 204 9.67 -8.44 -23.99
N ASN A 205 10.24 -9.17 -24.95
CA ASN A 205 10.06 -8.85 -26.36
C ASN A 205 8.59 -8.95 -26.81
N ALA A 206 7.86 -9.98 -26.41
CA ALA A 206 6.46 -10.17 -26.78
C ALA A 206 5.56 -9.05 -26.21
N VAL A 207 5.75 -8.69 -24.93
CA VAL A 207 5.07 -7.55 -24.29
C VAL A 207 5.34 -6.27 -25.08
N PHE A 208 6.61 -5.94 -25.32
CA PHE A 208 6.98 -4.69 -25.99
C PHE A 208 6.56 -4.65 -27.47
N ARG A 209 6.59 -5.79 -28.18
CA ARG A 209 6.08 -5.88 -29.56
C ARG A 209 4.58 -5.63 -29.62
N SER A 210 3.81 -6.09 -28.62
CA SER A 210 2.37 -5.82 -28.58
C SER A 210 2.07 -4.34 -28.36
N MET A 211 2.91 -3.65 -27.57
CA MET A 211 2.82 -2.20 -27.40
C MET A 211 3.12 -1.47 -28.71
N THR A 212 4.25 -1.79 -29.33
CA THR A 212 4.70 -1.13 -30.58
C THR A 212 3.85 -1.46 -31.80
N GLY A 213 3.11 -2.58 -31.76
CA GLY A 213 2.08 -2.92 -32.76
C GLY A 213 0.86 -2.01 -32.74
N ALA A 214 0.59 -1.32 -31.62
CA ALA A 214 -0.44 -0.29 -31.51
C ALA A 214 0.13 1.14 -31.57
N ASP A 215 1.32 1.35 -30.98
CA ASP A 215 1.99 2.65 -30.91
C ASP A 215 3.51 2.52 -31.15
N PRO A 216 4.02 2.88 -32.34
CA PRO A 216 5.45 2.81 -32.66
C PRO A 216 6.37 3.64 -31.74
N LYS A 217 5.83 4.63 -31.00
CA LYS A 217 6.58 5.49 -30.07
C LYS A 217 6.59 4.96 -28.63
N ALA A 218 5.95 3.81 -28.36
CA ALA A 218 5.82 3.24 -27.03
C ALA A 218 7.13 3.19 -26.23
N LEU A 219 7.06 3.67 -25.00
CA LEU A 219 8.02 3.47 -23.92
C LEU A 219 7.37 2.57 -22.87
N TRP A 220 8.08 1.52 -22.47
CA TRP A 220 7.60 0.63 -21.42
C TRP A 220 8.14 1.06 -20.05
N LEU A 221 7.25 1.48 -19.16
CA LEU A 221 7.54 1.66 -17.74
C LEU A 221 7.32 0.34 -16.98
N MET A 222 8.38 -0.23 -16.43
CA MET A 222 8.36 -1.55 -15.78
C MET A 222 8.74 -1.44 -14.29
N GLN A 223 8.06 -2.18 -13.41
CA GLN A 223 8.44 -2.28 -12.00
C GLN A 223 9.66 -3.18 -11.82
N GLY A 224 10.70 -2.68 -11.14
CA GLY A 224 11.88 -3.46 -10.75
C GLY A 224 11.69 -4.32 -9.49
N TRP A 225 10.49 -4.33 -8.87
CA TRP A 225 10.20 -5.02 -7.61
C TRP A 225 10.56 -6.51 -7.62
N LEU A 226 10.26 -7.19 -8.72
CA LEU A 226 10.48 -8.62 -8.88
C LEU A 226 11.95 -9.01 -8.69
N PHE A 227 12.90 -8.16 -9.09
CA PHE A 227 14.33 -8.42 -8.97
C PHE A 227 14.78 -8.50 -7.51
N GLN A 228 14.25 -7.64 -6.63
CA GLN A 228 14.57 -7.70 -5.20
C GLN A 228 13.66 -8.66 -4.41
N HIS A 229 12.45 -8.94 -4.90
CA HIS A 229 11.47 -9.80 -4.22
C HIS A 229 11.84 -11.28 -4.33
N GLN A 230 12.36 -11.71 -5.47
CA GLN A 230 12.79 -13.10 -5.73
C GLN A 230 14.26 -13.13 -6.18
N PRO A 231 15.21 -12.73 -5.32
CA PRO A 231 16.62 -12.63 -5.70
C PRO A 231 17.20 -14.00 -6.10
N ASP A 232 16.70 -15.10 -5.54
CA ASP A 232 17.13 -16.46 -5.89
C ASP A 232 16.89 -16.80 -7.36
N PHE A 233 15.77 -16.32 -7.93
CA PHE A 233 15.45 -16.50 -9.34
C PHE A 233 16.14 -15.45 -10.22
N TRP A 234 16.05 -14.18 -9.83
CA TRP A 234 16.49 -13.03 -10.63
C TRP A 234 17.99 -12.75 -10.47
N GLN A 235 18.80 -13.69 -10.95
CA GLN A 235 20.25 -13.55 -11.01
C GLN A 235 20.68 -12.67 -12.21
N PRO A 236 21.95 -12.19 -12.27
CA PRO A 236 22.40 -11.23 -13.28
C PRO A 236 22.06 -11.60 -14.73
N ALA A 237 22.18 -12.88 -15.11
CA ALA A 237 21.86 -13.35 -16.46
C ALA A 237 20.36 -13.20 -16.79
N GLN A 238 19.48 -13.53 -15.84
CA GLN A 238 18.02 -13.46 -15.98
C GLN A 238 17.55 -12.02 -16.07
N VAL A 239 18.07 -11.15 -15.19
CA VAL A 239 17.74 -9.72 -15.20
C VAL A 239 18.19 -9.07 -16.51
N ARG A 240 19.43 -9.33 -16.93
CA ARG A 240 19.96 -8.82 -18.21
C ARG A 240 19.11 -9.27 -19.40
N ALA A 241 18.73 -10.55 -19.44
CA ALA A 241 17.95 -11.10 -20.53
C ALA A 241 16.55 -10.47 -20.66
N LEU A 242 15.87 -10.28 -19.53
CA LEU A 242 14.57 -9.61 -19.49
C LEU A 242 14.71 -8.16 -19.98
N LEU A 243 15.67 -7.39 -19.45
CA LEU A 243 15.86 -5.98 -19.78
C LEU A 243 16.32 -5.74 -21.23
N HIS A 244 17.10 -6.66 -21.81
CA HIS A 244 17.62 -6.57 -23.18
C HIS A 244 16.71 -7.21 -24.24
N GLY A 245 15.61 -7.87 -23.86
CA GLY A 245 14.54 -8.23 -24.80
C GLY A 245 13.81 -7.01 -25.40
N VAL A 246 14.11 -5.81 -24.87
CA VAL A 246 13.61 -4.51 -25.31
C VAL A 246 14.79 -3.62 -25.71
N PRO A 247 14.69 -2.83 -26.80
CA PRO A 247 15.76 -1.91 -27.20
C PRO A 247 16.14 -0.95 -26.07
N LEU A 248 17.44 -0.61 -25.96
CA LEU A 248 17.92 0.34 -24.97
C LEU A 248 17.22 1.70 -25.11
N GLY A 249 16.78 2.27 -23.99
CA GLY A 249 16.07 3.54 -23.95
C GLY A 249 14.58 3.46 -24.29
N ARG A 250 14.07 2.27 -24.68
CA ARG A 250 12.62 2.02 -24.89
C ARG A 250 11.93 1.37 -23.69
N MET A 251 12.68 1.11 -22.63
CA MET A 251 12.20 0.73 -21.31
C MET A 251 12.68 1.75 -20.27
N ILE A 252 11.85 2.05 -19.28
CA ILE A 252 12.22 2.77 -18.07
C ILE A 252 11.91 1.85 -16.90
N VAL A 253 12.92 1.50 -16.10
CA VAL A 253 12.73 0.66 -14.92
C VAL A 253 12.47 1.53 -13.69
N LEU A 254 11.43 1.24 -12.94
CA LEU A 254 11.23 1.81 -11.61
C LEU A 254 12.06 0.98 -10.62
N ASP A 255 13.16 1.54 -10.11
CA ASP A 255 13.90 0.93 -9.00
C ASP A 255 13.07 1.16 -7.72
N LEU A 256 12.13 0.25 -7.49
CA LEU A 256 10.90 0.55 -6.79
C LEU A 256 11.11 0.82 -5.29
N PHE A 257 12.12 0.18 -4.68
CA PHE A 257 12.40 0.26 -3.25
C PHE A 257 13.86 0.71 -2.99
N ALA A 258 14.28 1.73 -3.72
CA ALA A 258 15.69 2.09 -3.83
C ALA A 258 16.26 2.78 -2.58
N GLU A 259 15.41 3.24 -1.67
CA GLU A 259 15.83 3.77 -0.36
C GLU A 259 16.30 2.68 0.62
N SER A 260 15.97 1.41 0.37
CA SER A 260 16.31 0.28 1.26
C SER A 260 17.02 -0.85 0.52
N LYS A 261 16.52 -1.23 -0.66
CA LYS A 261 17.03 -2.34 -1.49
C LYS A 261 17.20 -1.91 -2.96
N PRO A 262 18.15 -0.99 -3.26
CA PRO A 262 18.38 -0.52 -4.62
C PRO A 262 18.86 -1.63 -5.56
N VAL A 263 18.18 -1.81 -6.68
CA VAL A 263 18.53 -2.80 -7.70
C VAL A 263 19.59 -2.27 -8.67
N TYR A 264 19.65 -0.94 -8.88
CA TYR A 264 20.61 -0.32 -9.81
C TYR A 264 22.08 -0.66 -9.50
N GLN A 265 22.40 -0.90 -8.22
CA GLN A 265 23.77 -1.09 -7.77
C GLN A 265 24.40 -2.38 -8.31
N TRP A 266 23.68 -3.50 -8.22
CA TRP A 266 24.19 -4.82 -8.64
C TRP A 266 23.81 -5.18 -10.09
N THR A 267 22.92 -4.41 -10.71
CA THR A 267 22.60 -4.51 -12.14
C THR A 267 23.39 -3.55 -13.02
N GLU A 268 24.46 -2.93 -12.47
CA GLU A 268 25.31 -1.98 -13.20
C GLU A 268 24.48 -0.87 -13.87
N SER A 269 23.56 -0.27 -13.12
CA SER A 269 22.56 0.68 -13.62
C SER A 269 21.64 0.06 -14.68
N PHE A 270 21.00 -1.07 -14.34
CA PHE A 270 20.04 -1.79 -15.19
C PHE A 270 20.58 -2.12 -16.59
N TYR A 271 21.88 -2.45 -16.66
CA TYR A 271 22.59 -2.80 -17.90
C TYR A 271 22.34 -1.84 -19.06
N GLY A 272 22.25 -0.53 -18.76
CA GLY A 272 22.08 0.54 -19.73
C GLY A 272 20.64 0.99 -19.98
N GLN A 273 19.61 0.32 -19.44
CA GLN A 273 18.25 0.84 -19.51
C GLN A 273 18.08 2.04 -18.56
N PRO A 274 17.34 3.09 -18.96
CA PRO A 274 16.97 4.18 -18.06
C PRO A 274 16.22 3.69 -16.82
N PHE A 275 16.46 4.32 -15.67
CA PHE A 275 15.70 4.02 -14.46
C PHE A 275 15.28 5.26 -13.66
N ILE A 276 14.25 5.09 -12.85
CA ILE A 276 13.79 6.09 -11.88
C ILE A 276 14.06 5.53 -10.48
N TRP A 277 14.84 6.26 -9.68
CA TRP A 277 15.08 5.92 -8.28
C TRP A 277 13.80 6.22 -7.50
N CYS A 278 13.15 5.21 -6.93
CA CYS A 278 11.90 5.40 -6.22
C CYS A 278 12.06 5.17 -4.72
N MET A 279 11.38 6.00 -3.94
CA MET A 279 11.11 5.75 -2.54
C MET A 279 9.77 5.02 -2.44
N LEU A 280 9.79 3.76 -2.01
CA LEU A 280 8.56 3.01 -1.76
C LEU A 280 7.92 3.47 -0.46
N HIS A 281 8.71 3.54 0.59
CA HIS A 281 8.38 3.96 1.94
C HIS A 281 7.28 3.15 2.63
N ASN A 282 6.06 3.08 2.10
CA ASN A 282 4.90 2.52 2.78
C ASN A 282 4.42 1.22 2.13
N PHE A 283 4.10 0.23 2.97
CA PHE A 283 3.46 -1.01 2.58
C PHE A 283 2.07 -1.14 3.21
N GLY A 284 1.10 -1.62 2.43
CA GLY A 284 -0.28 -1.87 2.84
C GLY A 284 -1.11 -0.62 3.17
N GLY A 285 -0.55 0.60 3.05
CA GLY A 285 -1.17 1.81 3.60
C GLY A 285 -1.15 1.82 5.14
N ASN A 286 -0.21 1.12 5.78
CA ASN A 286 -0.19 0.97 7.23
C ASN A 286 0.09 2.33 7.91
N HIS A 287 -0.64 2.63 8.99
CA HIS A 287 -0.25 3.71 9.91
C HIS A 287 0.93 3.26 10.79
N GLY A 288 1.65 4.24 11.34
CA GLY A 288 2.85 4.03 12.15
C GLY A 288 3.91 5.06 11.80
N LEU A 289 4.62 5.61 12.79
CA LEU A 289 5.72 6.53 12.49
C LEU A 289 6.93 5.73 12.02
N PHE A 290 7.36 5.99 10.78
CA PHE A 290 8.49 5.32 10.14
C PHE A 290 9.14 6.24 9.10
N GLY A 291 10.44 6.09 8.91
CA GLY A 291 11.18 6.67 7.80
C GLY A 291 12.61 6.16 7.75
N THR A 292 13.26 6.39 6.61
CA THR A 292 14.69 6.15 6.38
C THR A 292 15.33 7.46 5.88
N VAL A 293 15.11 8.56 6.60
CA VAL A 293 15.37 9.93 6.11
C VAL A 293 16.79 10.15 5.61
N GLU A 294 17.79 9.51 6.22
CA GLU A 294 19.18 9.60 5.73
C GLU A 294 19.37 8.90 4.39
N ALA A 295 18.83 7.68 4.23
CA ALA A 295 18.89 6.95 2.96
C ALA A 295 18.13 7.69 1.85
N ILE A 296 17.01 8.32 2.18
CA ILE A 296 16.23 9.15 1.25
C ILE A 296 17.02 10.41 0.87
N ASN A 297 17.61 11.11 1.85
CA ASN A 297 18.35 12.36 1.65
C ASN A 297 19.62 12.17 0.79
N HIS A 298 20.25 11.00 0.84
CA HIS A 298 21.48 10.72 0.11
C HIS A 298 21.29 9.86 -1.15
N GLY A 299 20.27 8.99 -1.18
CA GLY A 299 20.05 7.97 -2.21
C GLY A 299 19.99 8.49 -3.64
N PRO A 300 19.13 9.47 -3.98
CA PRO A 300 19.04 10.03 -5.33
C PRO A 300 20.38 10.57 -5.86
N PHE A 301 21.19 11.19 -5.00
CA PHE A 301 22.48 11.76 -5.39
C PHE A 301 23.55 10.68 -5.60
N ALA A 302 23.55 9.65 -4.75
CA ALA A 302 24.40 8.48 -4.93
C ALA A 302 24.07 7.73 -6.23
N ALA A 303 22.77 7.54 -6.52
CA ALA A 303 22.31 6.92 -7.76
C ALA A 303 22.70 7.74 -9.00
N ARG A 304 22.61 9.09 -8.93
CA ARG A 304 23.03 9.99 -10.02
C ARG A 304 24.54 9.95 -10.28
N ARG A 305 25.37 9.84 -9.23
CA ARG A 305 26.84 9.80 -9.32
C ARG A 305 27.40 8.39 -9.58
N PHE A 306 26.55 7.36 -9.59
CA PHE A 306 26.96 5.99 -9.84
C PHE A 306 27.64 5.85 -11.22
N PRO A 307 28.71 5.03 -11.37
CA PRO A 307 29.38 4.85 -12.65
C PRO A 307 28.41 4.46 -13.77
N ASN A 308 28.46 5.19 -14.89
CA ASN A 308 27.54 4.99 -16.03
C ASN A 308 26.05 5.05 -15.67
N SER A 309 25.68 5.81 -14.65
CA SER A 309 24.28 5.94 -14.22
C SER A 309 23.36 6.33 -15.38
N THR A 310 22.28 5.56 -15.53
CA THR A 310 21.17 5.79 -16.45
C THR A 310 19.94 6.36 -15.72
N MET A 311 20.14 6.92 -14.52
CA MET A 311 19.07 7.53 -13.74
C MET A 311 18.47 8.71 -14.49
N VAL A 312 17.16 8.67 -14.74
CA VAL A 312 16.42 9.74 -15.44
C VAL A 312 15.43 10.47 -14.53
N GLY A 313 15.22 10.02 -13.30
CA GLY A 313 14.28 10.65 -12.39
C GLY A 313 14.29 10.10 -10.98
N THR A 314 13.49 10.73 -10.15
CA THR A 314 13.12 10.27 -8.81
C THR A 314 11.64 9.91 -8.76
N GLY A 315 11.20 9.12 -7.79
CA GLY A 315 9.81 8.70 -7.69
C GLY A 315 9.31 8.44 -6.28
N LEU A 316 8.00 8.58 -6.11
CA LEU A 316 7.23 8.19 -4.93
C LEU A 316 6.32 7.01 -5.28
N VAL A 317 6.54 5.86 -4.66
CA VAL A 317 5.77 4.64 -4.95
C VAL A 317 5.20 3.95 -3.71
N PRO A 318 4.54 4.69 -2.80
CA PRO A 318 3.91 4.08 -1.64
C PRO A 318 2.75 3.18 -2.05
N GLU A 319 2.63 2.03 -1.38
CA GLU A 319 1.47 1.17 -1.59
C GLU A 319 0.17 1.81 -1.12
N GLY A 320 0.21 2.67 -0.09
CA GLY A 320 -0.89 3.52 0.32
C GLY A 320 -0.40 4.87 0.86
N ILE A 321 -1.22 5.90 0.72
CA ILE A 321 -0.92 7.28 1.14
C ILE A 321 -1.71 7.69 2.39
N GLU A 322 -1.71 8.98 2.73
CA GLU A 322 -2.38 9.54 3.92
C GLU A 322 -1.74 9.07 5.25
N GLN A 323 -0.40 9.02 5.27
CA GLN A 323 0.44 8.79 6.45
C GLN A 323 1.82 9.43 6.25
N ASN A 324 2.54 9.71 7.34
CA ASN A 324 3.95 10.15 7.34
C ASN A 324 4.28 11.30 6.34
N ASP A 325 3.40 12.30 6.18
CA ASP A 325 3.49 13.40 5.19
C ASP A 325 4.90 14.00 5.04
N MET A 326 5.60 14.18 6.16
CA MET A 326 6.97 14.72 6.21
C MET A 326 7.93 13.96 5.28
N VAL A 327 7.83 12.64 5.22
CA VAL A 327 8.72 11.81 4.39
C VAL A 327 8.46 12.04 2.91
N TYR A 328 7.21 12.24 2.52
CA TYR A 328 6.82 12.53 1.14
C TYR A 328 7.24 13.94 0.72
N GLU A 329 7.09 14.92 1.61
CA GLU A 329 7.57 16.29 1.39
C GLU A 329 9.09 16.35 1.23
N LEU A 330 9.84 15.61 2.06
CA LEU A 330 11.29 15.47 1.91
C LEU A 330 11.65 14.97 0.52
N MET A 331 11.09 13.84 0.11
CA MET A 331 11.42 13.21 -1.16
C MET A 331 10.99 14.04 -2.39
N ASN A 332 9.86 14.72 -2.31
CA ASN A 332 9.42 15.67 -3.34
C ASN A 332 10.41 16.83 -3.49
N GLU A 333 10.87 17.42 -2.38
CA GLU A 333 11.87 18.49 -2.44
C GLU A 333 13.18 18.01 -3.07
N LEU A 334 13.66 16.81 -2.71
CA LEU A 334 14.88 16.21 -3.29
C LEU A 334 14.81 16.05 -4.81
N GLY A 335 13.61 15.86 -5.38
CA GLY A 335 13.39 15.85 -6.83
C GLY A 335 13.80 17.15 -7.53
N TRP A 336 13.94 18.26 -6.80
CA TRP A 336 14.32 19.58 -7.28
C TRP A 336 15.72 20.02 -6.85
N ARG A 337 16.42 19.23 -6.02
CA ARG A 337 17.73 19.58 -5.48
C ARG A 337 18.90 18.98 -6.27
N GLN A 338 20.06 19.60 -6.10
CA GLN A 338 21.34 19.09 -6.61
C GLN A 338 22.20 18.46 -5.52
N GLU A 339 21.94 18.78 -4.26
CA GLU A 339 22.67 18.27 -3.09
C GLU A 339 21.70 17.94 -1.93
N PRO A 340 22.11 17.05 -1.01
CA PRO A 340 21.36 16.70 0.20
C PRO A 340 21.00 17.91 1.07
N LEU A 341 19.98 17.73 1.91
CA LEU A 341 19.51 18.72 2.88
C LEU A 341 20.18 18.54 4.25
N ASP A 342 20.26 19.64 5.01
CA ASP A 342 20.50 19.60 6.46
C ASP A 342 19.18 19.25 7.17
N LEU A 343 19.01 17.97 7.51
CA LEU A 343 17.74 17.41 7.99
C LEU A 343 17.24 18.06 9.30
N PRO A 344 18.05 18.28 10.35
CA PRO A 344 17.60 18.95 11.58
C PRO A 344 17.03 20.36 11.35
N SER A 345 17.67 21.17 10.50
CA SER A 345 17.16 22.49 10.16
C SER A 345 15.94 22.41 9.25
N TRP A 346 15.95 21.46 8.30
CA TRP A 346 14.84 21.24 7.39
C TRP A 346 13.56 20.84 8.13
N VAL A 347 13.63 19.86 9.04
CA VAL A 347 12.45 19.37 9.79
C VAL A 347 11.88 20.45 10.73
N THR A 348 12.74 21.31 11.26
CA THR A 348 12.32 22.47 12.06
C THR A 348 11.46 23.42 11.22
N ARG A 349 11.94 23.79 10.03
CA ARG A 349 11.21 24.67 9.12
C ARG A 349 9.97 24.00 8.52
N TYR A 350 9.99 22.68 8.35
CA TYR A 350 8.82 21.90 7.96
C TYR A 350 7.70 22.06 8.98
N ALA A 351 7.99 21.85 10.27
CA ALA A 351 7.02 22.01 11.34
C ALA A 351 6.44 23.43 11.39
N GLU A 352 7.29 24.46 11.30
CA GLU A 352 6.87 25.86 11.27
C GLU A 352 5.92 26.17 10.10
N ARG A 353 6.28 25.76 8.88
CA ARG A 353 5.40 25.95 7.70
C ARG A 353 4.11 25.18 7.82
N ARG A 354 4.16 23.94 8.32
CA ARG A 354 3.00 23.07 8.47
C ARG A 354 2.01 23.65 9.47
N TYR A 355 2.48 24.24 10.56
CA TYR A 355 1.63 24.78 11.62
C TYR A 355 1.26 26.25 11.42
N GLY A 356 1.98 26.97 10.55
CA GLY A 356 1.77 28.39 10.28
C GLY A 356 2.40 29.33 11.32
N ALA A 357 3.14 28.80 12.29
CA ALA A 357 3.82 29.56 13.33
C ALA A 357 5.05 28.81 13.88
N PRO A 358 6.12 29.51 14.26
CA PRO A 358 7.25 28.91 14.94
C PRO A 358 6.89 28.56 16.39
N ASN A 359 7.30 27.39 16.85
CA ASN A 359 7.17 26.99 18.24
C ASN A 359 8.34 26.09 18.64
N ALA A 360 9.05 26.44 19.72
CA ALA A 360 10.28 25.77 20.12
C ALA A 360 10.05 24.32 20.58
N ALA A 361 8.92 24.04 21.23
CA ALA A 361 8.58 22.69 21.69
C ALA A 361 8.23 21.79 20.50
N ALA A 362 7.40 22.26 19.57
CA ALA A 362 7.08 21.53 18.34
C ALA A 362 8.34 21.27 17.49
N ALA A 363 9.22 22.26 17.32
CA ALA A 363 10.49 22.08 16.63
C ALA A 363 11.38 21.00 17.29
N SER A 364 11.43 20.99 18.62
CA SER A 364 12.19 19.99 19.38
C SER A 364 11.58 18.59 19.24
N ALA A 365 10.26 18.48 19.30
CA ALA A 365 9.55 17.23 19.07
C ALA A 365 9.86 16.63 17.70
N TRP A 366 9.81 17.45 16.63
CA TRP A 366 10.12 16.99 15.28
C TRP A 366 11.57 16.54 15.11
N ARG A 367 12.53 17.16 15.81
CA ARG A 367 13.93 16.68 15.81
C ARG A 367 14.08 15.34 16.54
N LEU A 368 13.32 15.11 17.61
CA LEU A 368 13.29 13.82 18.29
C LEU A 368 12.70 12.73 17.38
N LEU A 369 11.57 13.01 16.73
CA LEU A 369 10.97 12.08 15.76
C LEU A 369 11.93 11.82 14.59
N LEU A 370 12.59 12.87 14.06
CA LEU A 370 13.54 12.78 12.95
C LEU A 370 14.66 11.78 13.27
N ARG A 371 15.29 11.88 14.44
CA ARG A 371 16.42 11.01 14.82
C ARG A 371 16.02 9.59 15.25
N SER A 372 14.72 9.36 15.51
CA SER A 372 14.19 8.10 16.05
C SER A 372 13.37 7.34 15.01
N VAL A 373 12.04 7.45 15.08
CA VAL A 373 11.08 6.75 14.19
C VAL A 373 11.35 6.98 12.71
N TYR A 374 11.82 8.17 12.34
CA TYR A 374 12.08 8.53 10.95
C TYR A 374 13.50 8.19 10.45
N ASN A 375 14.40 7.70 11.32
CA ASN A 375 15.77 7.35 10.95
C ASN A 375 16.08 5.86 11.17
N CYS A 376 15.30 4.98 10.55
CA CYS A 376 15.66 3.57 10.49
C CYS A 376 16.89 3.40 9.59
N THR A 377 17.97 2.85 10.15
CA THR A 377 19.24 2.63 9.43
C THR A 377 19.40 1.16 9.03
N GLY A 378 19.89 0.90 7.82
CA GLY A 378 20.06 -0.44 7.28
C GLY A 378 18.90 -0.87 6.39
N ILE A 379 18.67 -2.19 6.26
CA ILE A 379 17.57 -2.73 5.46
C ILE A 379 16.29 -2.67 6.29
N CYS A 380 15.55 -1.58 6.15
CA CYS A 380 14.30 -1.34 6.85
C CYS A 380 13.10 -1.52 5.91
N VAL A 381 11.98 -2.02 6.44
CA VAL A 381 10.74 -2.24 5.68
C VAL A 381 9.56 -1.75 6.52
N ASN A 382 8.77 -0.80 6.01
CA ASN A 382 7.65 -0.18 6.72
C ASN A 382 6.38 -1.07 6.71
N HIS A 383 6.49 -2.25 7.32
CA HIS A 383 5.31 -3.02 7.69
C HIS A 383 5.06 -2.82 9.17
N ASN A 384 3.90 -2.26 9.53
CA ASN A 384 3.52 -2.23 10.93
C ASN A 384 3.25 -3.69 11.40
N ARG A 385 4.14 -4.17 12.26
CA ARG A 385 4.09 -5.50 12.89
C ARG A 385 3.92 -5.43 14.40
N SER A 386 3.59 -4.24 14.92
CA SER A 386 3.38 -4.06 16.36
C SER A 386 2.25 -4.96 16.88
N PRO A 387 2.28 -5.32 18.17
CA PRO A 387 1.22 -6.11 18.79
C PRO A 387 -0.18 -5.54 18.60
N LEU A 388 -0.32 -4.21 18.59
CA LEU A 388 -1.62 -3.53 18.38
C LEU A 388 -2.37 -4.06 17.15
N VAL A 389 -1.70 -4.20 16.02
CA VAL A 389 -2.36 -4.46 14.72
C VAL A 389 -2.28 -5.92 14.26
N ARG A 390 -1.59 -6.79 15.02
CA ARG A 390 -1.36 -8.19 14.66
C ARG A 390 -2.21 -9.13 15.50
N ARG A 391 -2.49 -10.32 14.94
CA ARG A 391 -3.16 -11.39 15.69
C ARG A 391 -2.37 -11.70 16.98
N PRO A 392 -3.00 -11.63 18.16
CA PRO A 392 -2.32 -11.91 19.42
C PRO A 392 -1.69 -13.31 19.47
N SER A 393 -0.51 -13.41 20.07
CA SER A 393 0.16 -14.68 20.35
C SER A 393 1.15 -14.52 21.51
N LEU A 394 1.61 -15.62 22.10
CA LEU A 394 2.67 -15.57 23.12
C LEU A 394 4.08 -15.31 22.53
N ARG A 395 4.21 -15.18 21.20
CA ARG A 395 5.48 -15.05 20.47
C ARG A 395 5.45 -13.88 19.48
N MET A 396 5.09 -12.70 19.96
CA MET A 396 5.10 -11.46 19.17
C MET A 396 6.43 -10.74 19.37
N ASP A 397 6.89 -10.12 18.29
CA ASP A 397 8.07 -9.25 18.29
C ASP A 397 7.68 -7.83 18.71
N THR A 398 8.46 -7.26 19.63
CA THR A 398 8.27 -5.91 20.19
C THR A 398 9.51 -5.03 19.98
N GLU A 399 10.49 -5.48 19.20
CA GLU A 399 11.71 -4.73 18.95
C GLU A 399 11.43 -3.40 18.23
N LEU A 400 12.17 -2.37 18.63
CA LEU A 400 12.16 -1.05 18.03
C LEU A 400 13.56 -0.75 17.48
N TRP A 401 13.64 -0.12 16.31
CA TRP A 401 14.91 0.36 15.74
C TRP A 401 15.37 1.70 16.34
N TYR A 402 14.67 2.19 17.35
CA TYR A 402 14.87 3.50 17.96
C TYR A 402 14.58 3.45 19.46
N ASN A 403 15.01 4.48 20.19
CA ASN A 403 14.73 4.61 21.61
C ASN A 403 13.28 5.06 21.84
N ALA A 404 12.48 4.23 22.54
CA ALA A 404 11.06 4.51 22.82
C ALA A 404 10.85 5.88 23.49
N SER A 405 11.77 6.30 24.38
CA SER A 405 11.67 7.58 25.09
C SER A 405 11.64 8.80 24.18
N ASP A 406 12.23 8.74 22.98
CA ASP A 406 12.19 9.86 22.03
C ASP A 406 10.76 10.14 21.54
N VAL A 407 9.92 9.11 21.40
CA VAL A 407 8.50 9.27 21.02
C VAL A 407 7.68 9.82 22.18
N TYR A 408 7.88 9.31 23.40
CA TYR A 408 7.20 9.83 24.59
C TYR A 408 7.56 11.30 24.83
N GLU A 409 8.83 11.67 24.71
CA GLU A 409 9.26 13.06 24.88
C GLU A 409 8.76 13.97 23.74
N ALA A 410 8.73 13.48 22.49
CA ALA A 410 8.11 14.21 21.38
C ALA A 410 6.61 14.43 21.62
N TRP A 411 5.91 13.44 22.16
CA TRP A 411 4.51 13.54 22.53
C TRP A 411 4.28 14.60 23.62
N ARG A 412 5.10 14.60 24.68
CA ARG A 412 5.08 15.62 25.73
C ARG A 412 5.26 17.03 25.17
N LEU A 413 6.24 17.21 24.27
CA LEU A 413 6.57 18.49 23.66
C LEU A 413 5.49 18.99 22.68
N LEU A 414 4.87 18.10 21.90
CA LEU A 414 3.73 18.50 21.08
C LEU A 414 2.54 18.89 21.96
N LEU A 415 2.23 18.14 23.01
CA LEU A 415 1.16 18.51 23.93
C LEU A 415 1.37 19.87 24.58
N SER A 416 2.60 20.24 24.96
CA SER A 416 2.89 21.56 25.52
C SER A 416 2.76 22.68 24.48
N ALA A 417 3.04 22.40 23.21
CA ALA A 417 2.85 23.36 22.11
C ALA A 417 1.37 23.62 21.78
N GLY A 418 0.45 22.76 22.22
CA GLY A 418 -0.96 22.83 21.85
C GLY A 418 -1.71 24.06 22.35
N ALA A 419 -1.21 24.76 23.37
CA ALA A 419 -1.78 26.04 23.80
C ALA A 419 -1.67 27.13 22.71
N GLU A 420 -0.59 27.09 21.92
CA GLU A 420 -0.33 28.04 20.83
C GLU A 420 -0.80 27.49 19.47
N LEU A 421 -0.57 26.19 19.23
CA LEU A 421 -0.77 25.57 17.91
C LEU A 421 -2.09 24.79 17.77
N GLY A 422 -2.87 24.64 18.84
CA GLY A 422 -4.07 23.79 18.88
C GLY A 422 -5.20 24.21 17.92
N SER A 423 -5.16 25.41 17.35
CA SER A 423 -6.10 25.85 16.30
C SER A 423 -5.72 25.38 14.89
N SER A 424 -4.47 24.91 14.69
CA SER A 424 -3.97 24.44 13.41
C SER A 424 -4.43 23.00 13.13
N PRO A 425 -5.18 22.74 12.03
CA PRO A 425 -5.66 21.40 11.72
C PRO A 425 -4.53 20.38 11.51
N THR A 426 -3.42 20.81 10.93
CA THR A 426 -2.23 19.96 10.70
C THR A 426 -1.50 19.64 12.01
N PHE A 427 -1.50 20.56 12.97
CA PHE A 427 -1.01 20.30 14.32
C PHE A 427 -1.87 19.26 15.04
N LEU A 428 -3.21 19.40 14.98
CA LEU A 428 -4.12 18.42 15.59
C LEU A 428 -3.96 17.03 14.96
N TYR A 429 -3.77 16.94 13.64
CA TYR A 429 -3.47 15.68 12.97
C TYR A 429 -2.17 15.05 13.51
N ASP A 430 -1.08 15.82 13.58
CA ASP A 430 0.21 15.29 14.04
C ASP A 430 0.16 14.92 15.54
N LEU A 431 -0.59 15.66 16.35
CA LEU A 431 -0.82 15.31 17.75
C LEU A 431 -1.57 13.98 17.89
N VAL A 432 -2.60 13.73 17.06
CA VAL A 432 -3.27 12.42 17.01
C VAL A 432 -2.29 11.33 16.62
N ASP A 433 -1.51 11.52 15.55
CA ASP A 433 -0.60 10.47 15.05
C ASP A 433 0.53 10.14 16.04
N VAL A 434 1.08 11.16 16.71
CA VAL A 434 2.11 10.95 17.75
C VAL A 434 1.52 10.35 19.02
N THR A 435 0.34 10.79 19.46
CA THR A 435 -0.37 10.18 20.61
C THR A 435 -0.70 8.71 20.31
N ARG A 436 -1.16 8.41 19.09
CA ARG A 436 -1.41 7.05 18.60
C ARG A 436 -0.12 6.22 18.57
N GLN A 437 1.01 6.79 18.17
CA GLN A 437 2.31 6.11 18.21
C GLN A 437 2.73 5.76 19.65
N ALA A 438 2.54 6.67 20.60
CA ALA A 438 2.80 6.40 22.02
C ALA A 438 1.89 5.29 22.55
N ALA A 439 0.59 5.32 22.23
CA ALA A 439 -0.34 4.24 22.57
C ALA A 439 0.07 2.89 21.97
N GLN A 440 0.59 2.85 20.74
CA GLN A 440 1.12 1.62 20.14
C GLN A 440 2.31 1.06 20.92
N GLN A 441 3.20 1.91 21.45
CA GLN A 441 4.31 1.47 22.31
C GLN A 441 3.79 0.91 23.63
N LEU A 442 2.84 1.59 24.26
CA LEU A 442 2.19 1.12 25.49
C LEU A 442 1.50 -0.24 25.31
N VAL A 443 0.87 -0.49 24.15
CA VAL A 443 0.29 -1.82 23.85
C VAL A 443 1.37 -2.90 23.83
N SER A 444 2.57 -2.62 23.31
CA SER A 444 3.71 -3.55 23.37
C SER A 444 4.17 -3.78 24.81
N ASP A 445 4.22 -2.73 25.63
CA ASP A 445 4.62 -2.83 27.04
C ASP A 445 3.63 -3.68 27.85
N TYR A 446 2.33 -3.41 27.72
CA TYR A 446 1.29 -4.23 28.35
C TYR A 446 1.27 -5.67 27.82
N TYR A 447 1.56 -5.88 26.54
CA TYR A 447 1.74 -7.23 25.99
C TYR A 447 2.87 -7.98 26.70
N LEU A 448 4.03 -7.34 26.93
CA LEU A 448 5.14 -7.95 27.65
C LEU A 448 4.76 -8.30 29.09
N SER A 449 4.03 -7.41 29.78
CA SER A 449 3.50 -7.68 31.13
C SER A 449 2.51 -8.85 31.14
N ILE A 450 1.58 -8.91 30.18
CA ILE A 450 0.63 -10.03 30.01
C ILE A 450 1.37 -11.34 29.79
N ARG A 451 2.36 -11.34 28.89
CA ARG A 451 3.17 -12.53 28.56
C ARG A 451 3.95 -13.02 29.78
N GLN A 452 4.60 -12.12 30.50
CA GLN A 452 5.37 -12.44 31.70
C GLN A 452 4.46 -12.98 32.80
N ALA A 453 3.34 -12.31 33.08
CA ALA A 453 2.39 -12.75 34.10
C ALA A 453 1.82 -14.14 33.79
N PHE A 454 1.49 -14.41 32.53
CA PHE A 454 1.04 -15.74 32.10
C PHE A 454 2.14 -16.80 32.30
N GLN A 455 3.38 -16.52 31.88
CA GLN A 455 4.52 -17.44 32.04
C GLN A 455 4.89 -17.72 33.51
N SER A 456 4.69 -16.74 34.39
CA SER A 456 4.92 -16.87 35.83
C SER A 456 3.69 -17.38 36.60
N HIS A 457 2.61 -17.76 35.92
CA HIS A 457 1.34 -18.17 36.52
C HIS A 457 0.75 -17.13 37.51
N ALA A 458 1.02 -15.85 37.26
CA ALA A 458 0.68 -14.72 38.11
C ALA A 458 -0.69 -14.14 37.67
N LEU A 459 -1.78 -14.77 38.11
CA LEU A 459 -3.13 -14.42 37.69
C LEU A 459 -3.55 -12.97 38.00
N PRO A 460 -3.29 -12.40 39.20
CA PRO A 460 -3.63 -11.01 39.49
C PRO A 460 -2.95 -10.00 38.54
N GLU A 461 -1.69 -10.23 38.21
CA GLU A 461 -0.89 -9.42 37.30
C GLU A 461 -1.39 -9.54 35.87
N LEU A 462 -1.76 -10.76 35.43
CA LEU A 462 -2.38 -11.00 34.13
C LEU A 462 -3.71 -10.26 33.99
N LEU A 463 -4.57 -10.33 35.02
CA LEU A 463 -5.84 -9.62 35.05
C LEU A 463 -5.65 -8.10 35.02
N THR A 464 -4.65 -7.59 35.73
CA THR A 464 -4.35 -6.15 35.78
C THR A 464 -3.86 -5.65 34.42
N ALA A 465 -2.80 -6.27 33.87
CA ALA A 465 -2.22 -5.85 32.61
C ALA A 465 -3.18 -6.06 31.43
N GLY A 466 -3.86 -7.22 31.38
CA GLY A 466 -4.87 -7.52 30.37
C GLY A 466 -6.10 -6.61 30.49
N GLY A 467 -6.51 -6.30 31.72
CA GLY A 467 -7.63 -5.41 31.98
C GLY A 467 -7.36 -3.98 31.51
N VAL A 468 -6.18 -3.43 31.81
CA VAL A 468 -5.78 -2.09 31.34
C VAL A 468 -5.66 -2.06 29.81
N LEU A 469 -5.06 -3.08 29.19
CA LEU A 469 -4.97 -3.13 27.73
C LEU A 469 -6.36 -3.11 27.07
N VAL A 470 -7.26 -4.00 27.50
CA VAL A 470 -8.53 -4.27 26.80
C VAL A 470 -9.62 -3.26 27.14
N TYR A 471 -9.75 -2.89 28.41
CA TYR A 471 -10.88 -2.09 28.87
C TYR A 471 -10.55 -0.60 29.04
N ASP A 472 -9.31 -0.21 28.78
CA ASP A 472 -8.84 1.15 29.04
C ASP A 472 -8.01 1.70 27.89
N LEU A 473 -6.79 1.19 27.65
CA LEU A 473 -5.88 1.72 26.63
C LEU A 473 -6.46 1.64 25.20
N LEU A 474 -7.01 0.49 24.79
CA LEU A 474 -7.57 0.33 23.45
C LEU A 474 -8.85 1.18 23.23
N PRO A 475 -9.81 1.25 24.17
CA PRO A 475 -10.93 2.18 24.08
C PRO A 475 -10.52 3.67 24.03
N GLU A 476 -9.55 4.10 24.84
CA GLU A 476 -9.07 5.50 24.81
C GLU A 476 -8.35 5.82 23.49
N LEU A 477 -7.58 4.86 22.94
CA LEU A 477 -6.99 4.98 21.61
C LEU A 477 -8.07 5.11 20.51
N ASP A 478 -9.13 4.31 20.57
CA ASP A 478 -10.24 4.41 19.62
C ASP A 478 -10.96 5.76 19.71
N SER A 479 -11.13 6.28 20.93
CA SER A 479 -11.70 7.62 21.17
C SER A 479 -10.82 8.74 20.60
N LEU A 480 -9.50 8.66 20.81
CA LEU A 480 -8.54 9.59 20.20
C LEU A 480 -8.65 9.60 18.68
N LEU A 481 -8.61 8.43 18.04
CA LEU A 481 -8.71 8.31 16.60
C LEU A 481 -10.06 8.80 16.08
N SER A 482 -11.12 8.60 16.86
CA SER A 482 -12.46 9.09 16.57
C SER A 482 -12.61 10.61 16.65
N SER A 483 -11.65 11.32 17.24
CA SER A 483 -11.67 12.79 17.36
C SER A 483 -11.17 13.52 16.11
N HIS A 484 -10.66 12.81 15.09
CA HIS A 484 -10.10 13.45 13.89
C HIS A 484 -10.55 12.76 12.59
N SER A 485 -10.97 13.55 11.60
CA SER A 485 -11.65 13.07 10.37
C SER A 485 -10.79 12.19 9.45
N LEU A 486 -9.47 12.30 9.56
CA LEU A 486 -8.50 11.46 8.82
C LEU A 486 -8.25 10.10 9.47
N PHE A 487 -8.78 9.83 10.68
CA PHE A 487 -8.55 8.59 11.42
C PHE A 487 -9.84 7.78 11.65
N LEU A 488 -10.87 7.96 10.81
CA LEU A 488 -12.18 7.30 10.96
C LEU A 488 -12.37 6.13 10.00
N LEU A 489 -12.70 4.94 10.53
CA LEU A 489 -13.13 3.82 9.69
C LEU A 489 -14.40 4.16 8.91
N GLY A 490 -15.33 4.91 9.52
CA GLY A 490 -16.57 5.32 8.88
C GLY A 490 -16.35 6.13 7.60
N ARG A 491 -15.30 6.96 7.54
CA ARG A 491 -14.98 7.70 6.31
C ARG A 491 -14.61 6.78 5.16
N TRP A 492 -13.82 5.74 5.42
CA TRP A 492 -13.44 4.73 4.44
C TRP A 492 -14.65 3.93 3.94
N LEU A 493 -15.49 3.48 4.86
CA LEU A 493 -16.68 2.69 4.54
C LEU A 493 -17.75 3.51 3.81
N GLU A 494 -18.02 4.73 4.24
CA GLU A 494 -18.98 5.61 3.56
C GLU A 494 -18.49 6.01 2.16
N SER A 495 -17.18 6.18 1.94
CA SER A 495 -16.64 6.37 0.59
C SER A 495 -16.92 5.15 -0.30
N ALA A 496 -16.74 3.94 0.23
CA ALA A 496 -17.09 2.71 -0.49
C ALA A 496 -18.59 2.63 -0.80
N ARG A 497 -19.46 3.03 0.14
CA ARG A 497 -20.92 3.08 -0.08
C ARG A 497 -21.33 4.12 -1.12
N ALA A 498 -20.72 5.31 -1.11
CA ALA A 498 -21.01 6.39 -2.05
C ALA A 498 -20.71 5.99 -3.51
N MET A 499 -19.79 5.05 -3.71
CA MET A 499 -19.51 4.47 -5.02
C MET A 499 -20.58 3.51 -5.52
N ALA A 500 -21.49 3.05 -4.68
CA ALA A 500 -22.56 2.15 -5.08
C ALA A 500 -23.73 2.87 -5.78
N THR A 501 -24.58 2.11 -6.47
CA THR A 501 -25.86 2.59 -7.04
C THR A 501 -27.08 1.91 -6.41
N SER A 502 -26.86 0.97 -5.48
CA SER A 502 -27.90 0.26 -4.74
C SER A 502 -27.36 -0.20 -3.38
N ASP A 503 -28.26 -0.53 -2.44
CA ASP A 503 -27.86 -1.04 -1.13
C ASP A 503 -27.06 -2.35 -1.22
N ARG A 504 -27.46 -3.25 -2.13
CA ARG A 504 -26.75 -4.53 -2.35
C ARG A 504 -25.31 -4.30 -2.83
N GLU A 505 -25.10 -3.32 -3.70
CA GLU A 505 -23.77 -2.94 -4.17
C GLU A 505 -22.97 -2.28 -3.04
N ALA A 506 -23.60 -1.41 -2.25
CA ALA A 506 -22.96 -0.77 -1.11
C ALA A 506 -22.52 -1.80 -0.05
N GLU A 507 -23.34 -2.82 0.23
CA GLU A 507 -22.95 -3.93 1.10
C GLU A 507 -21.74 -4.72 0.55
N ARG A 508 -21.66 -4.93 -0.77
CA ARG A 508 -20.53 -5.60 -1.40
C ARG A 508 -19.25 -4.77 -1.31
N TYR A 509 -19.35 -3.46 -1.54
CA TYR A 509 -18.20 -2.55 -1.46
C TYR A 509 -17.71 -2.37 -0.03
N GLU A 510 -18.59 -2.33 0.96
CA GLU A 510 -18.17 -2.39 2.37
C GLU A 510 -17.49 -3.70 2.73
N LEU A 511 -17.99 -4.84 2.24
CA LEU A 511 -17.30 -6.13 2.45
C LEU A 511 -15.89 -6.10 1.87
N ASN A 512 -15.72 -5.54 0.66
CA ASN A 512 -14.41 -5.35 0.04
C ASN A 512 -13.51 -4.46 0.93
N ALA A 513 -14.03 -3.32 1.37
CA ALA A 513 -13.33 -2.34 2.18
C ALA A 513 -12.89 -2.88 3.55
N ARG A 514 -13.77 -3.59 4.27
CA ARG A 514 -13.45 -4.23 5.56
C ARG A 514 -12.45 -5.35 5.39
N ASN A 515 -12.63 -6.20 4.37
CA ASN A 515 -11.77 -7.36 4.15
C ASN A 515 -10.35 -6.93 3.79
N GLN A 516 -10.19 -5.93 2.92
CA GLN A 516 -8.89 -5.43 2.50
C GLN A 516 -8.00 -5.02 3.69
N VAL A 517 -8.56 -4.28 4.67
CA VAL A 517 -7.81 -3.76 5.83
C VAL A 517 -7.64 -4.77 6.98
N THR A 518 -8.09 -6.02 6.80
CA THR A 518 -8.04 -7.07 7.83
C THR A 518 -7.61 -8.44 7.25
N LEU A 519 -8.56 -9.30 6.86
CA LEU A 519 -8.29 -10.67 6.41
C LEU A 519 -7.60 -10.76 5.04
N TRP A 520 -7.80 -9.75 4.18
CA TRP A 520 -7.32 -9.61 2.81
C TRP A 520 -7.82 -10.69 1.81
N GLY A 521 -8.13 -11.89 2.30
CA GLY A 521 -8.75 -12.99 1.57
C GLY A 521 -9.88 -13.66 2.35
N PRO A 522 -10.48 -14.72 1.80
CA PRO A 522 -11.59 -15.44 2.45
C PRO A 522 -11.18 -16.13 3.77
N SER A 523 -9.90 -16.52 3.87
CA SER A 523 -9.39 -17.34 4.97
C SER A 523 -8.26 -16.66 5.74
N GLY A 524 -8.15 -15.33 5.67
CA GLY A 524 -7.03 -14.62 6.30
C GLY A 524 -5.72 -14.79 5.52
N ASN A 525 -5.80 -14.92 4.19
CA ASN A 525 -4.66 -15.27 3.33
C ASN A 525 -3.46 -14.34 3.48
N ILE A 526 -3.68 -13.04 3.70
CA ILE A 526 -2.63 -12.06 3.99
C ILE A 526 -3.06 -11.19 5.17
N LEU A 527 -3.36 -11.88 6.28
CA LEU A 527 -3.91 -11.31 7.49
C LEU A 527 -3.13 -10.08 7.98
N ASP A 528 -3.86 -8.99 8.24
CA ASP A 528 -3.36 -7.72 8.76
C ASP A 528 -2.29 -7.05 7.88
N TYR A 529 -2.17 -7.41 6.60
CA TYR A 529 -1.17 -6.81 5.71
C TYR A 529 -1.39 -5.31 5.52
N ALA A 530 -2.63 -4.93 5.24
CA ALA A 530 -3.08 -3.56 5.04
C ALA A 530 -3.80 -3.02 6.28
N ASN A 531 -3.28 -3.36 7.46
CA ASN A 531 -3.80 -2.89 8.73
C ASN A 531 -3.89 -1.35 8.75
N LYS A 532 -4.82 -0.83 9.56
CA LYS A 532 -4.99 0.61 9.77
C LYS A 532 -5.22 0.86 11.26
N GLN A 533 -4.93 2.05 11.75
CA GLN A 533 -5.29 2.45 13.11
C GLN A 533 -6.33 3.54 12.98
N LEU A 534 -7.59 3.13 12.93
CA LEU A 534 -8.75 3.98 12.73
C LEU A 534 -9.75 3.78 13.87
N GLY A 535 -10.42 4.85 14.29
CA GLY A 535 -11.56 4.79 15.21
C GLY A 535 -12.65 3.89 14.64
N GLY A 536 -13.21 3.03 15.49
CA GLY A 536 -14.05 1.90 15.13
C GLY A 536 -13.27 0.61 14.84
N LEU A 537 -12.20 0.66 14.03
CA LEU A 537 -11.40 -0.53 13.71
C LEU A 537 -10.58 -0.99 14.93
N VAL A 538 -10.04 -0.05 15.70
CA VAL A 538 -9.28 -0.38 16.92
C VAL A 538 -10.16 -1.09 17.92
N LEU A 539 -11.33 -0.56 18.22
CA LEU A 539 -12.22 -1.17 19.21
C LEU A 539 -12.84 -2.48 18.72
N ASP A 540 -13.46 -2.49 17.53
CA ASP A 540 -14.31 -3.60 17.09
C ASP A 540 -13.56 -4.72 16.35
N TYR A 541 -12.30 -4.52 15.98
CA TYR A 541 -11.46 -5.57 15.38
C TYR A 541 -10.26 -5.91 16.27
N TYR A 542 -9.36 -4.97 16.54
CA TYR A 542 -8.16 -5.28 17.34
C TYR A 542 -8.50 -5.53 18.81
N GLY A 543 -9.36 -4.69 19.41
CA GLY A 543 -9.82 -4.81 20.80
C GLY A 543 -10.49 -6.14 21.09
N VAL A 544 -11.36 -6.61 20.20
CA VAL A 544 -12.04 -7.90 20.38
C VAL A 544 -11.07 -9.08 20.29
N ARG A 545 -10.04 -9.01 19.43
CA ARG A 545 -8.98 -10.03 19.35
C ARG A 545 -8.16 -10.09 20.64
N TRP A 546 -7.77 -8.92 21.17
CA TRP A 546 -7.04 -8.82 22.43
C TRP A 546 -7.88 -9.26 23.63
N SER A 547 -9.16 -8.91 23.67
CA SER A 547 -10.10 -9.37 24.69
C SER A 547 -10.20 -10.90 24.72
N LEU A 548 -10.34 -11.54 23.55
CA LEU A 548 -10.38 -13.00 23.46
C LEU A 548 -9.05 -13.62 23.89
N PHE A 549 -7.93 -13.03 23.51
CA PHE A 549 -6.61 -13.54 23.88
C PHE A 549 -6.42 -13.53 25.40
N VAL A 550 -6.67 -12.39 26.04
CA VAL A 550 -6.57 -12.24 27.51
C VAL A 550 -7.52 -13.21 28.22
N SER A 551 -8.76 -13.35 27.75
CA SER A 551 -9.72 -14.27 28.38
C SER A 551 -9.27 -15.72 28.32
N VAL A 552 -8.73 -16.17 27.18
CA VAL A 552 -8.23 -17.54 27.02
C VAL A 552 -6.99 -17.79 27.87
N LEU A 553 -6.09 -16.80 28.03
CA LEU A 553 -4.95 -16.93 28.94
C LEU A 553 -5.39 -17.05 30.41
N VAL A 554 -6.38 -16.25 30.83
CA VAL A 554 -6.96 -16.31 32.18
C VAL A 554 -7.64 -17.67 32.42
N GLU A 555 -8.42 -18.16 31.45
CA GLU A 555 -9.06 -19.47 31.53
C GLU A 555 -8.04 -20.61 31.59
N SER A 556 -6.95 -20.50 30.84
CA SER A 556 -5.82 -21.44 30.88
C SER A 556 -5.20 -21.52 32.29
N LEU A 557 -4.97 -20.38 32.95
CA LEU A 557 -4.46 -20.38 34.34
C LEU A 557 -5.48 -20.93 35.34
N ASN A 558 -6.76 -20.56 35.23
CA ASN A 558 -7.81 -20.98 36.16
C ASN A 558 -8.13 -22.47 36.08
N SER A 559 -8.14 -23.04 34.86
CA SER A 559 -8.47 -24.45 34.63
C SER A 559 -7.26 -25.38 34.72
N GLY A 560 -6.04 -24.84 34.72
CA GLY A 560 -4.79 -25.59 34.62
C GLY A 560 -4.55 -26.20 33.23
N GLN A 561 -5.38 -25.90 32.22
CA GLN A 561 -5.19 -26.36 30.85
C GLN A 561 -4.21 -25.46 30.10
N PRO A 562 -3.25 -25.99 29.33
CA PRO A 562 -2.29 -25.16 28.61
C PRO A 562 -2.94 -24.36 27.47
N PHE A 563 -2.43 -23.16 27.23
CA PHE A 563 -2.81 -22.35 26.07
C PHE A 563 -2.34 -23.00 24.77
N HIS A 564 -3.27 -23.24 23.84
CA HIS A 564 -2.98 -23.77 22.51
C HIS A 564 -3.23 -22.71 21.44
N GLN A 565 -2.15 -22.23 20.80
CA GLN A 565 -2.22 -21.18 19.78
C GLN A 565 -3.14 -21.54 18.59
N ASP A 566 -3.18 -22.81 18.18
CA ASP A 566 -4.01 -23.23 17.04
C ASP A 566 -5.51 -23.18 17.35
N GLN A 567 -5.90 -23.54 18.59
CA GLN A 567 -7.28 -23.41 19.04
C GLN A 567 -7.69 -21.93 19.14
N PHE A 568 -6.81 -21.10 19.70
CA PHE A 568 -7.01 -19.64 19.70
C PHE A 568 -7.14 -19.09 18.28
N ASN A 569 -6.27 -19.51 17.35
CA ASN A 569 -6.30 -19.07 15.95
C ASN A 569 -7.64 -19.40 15.28
N GLN A 570 -8.23 -20.57 15.57
CA GLN A 570 -9.55 -20.94 15.07
C GLN A 570 -10.67 -20.07 15.67
N ALA A 571 -10.61 -19.80 16.97
CA ALA A 571 -11.59 -18.99 17.69
C ALA A 571 -11.53 -17.52 17.23
N VAL A 572 -10.34 -16.91 17.22
CA VAL A 572 -10.15 -15.51 16.82
C VAL A 572 -10.50 -15.29 15.34
N PHE A 573 -10.30 -16.29 14.48
CA PHE A 573 -10.73 -16.19 13.09
C PHE A 573 -12.26 -16.00 12.95
N GLN A 574 -13.08 -16.56 13.86
CA GLN A 574 -14.53 -16.29 13.84
C GLN A 574 -14.86 -14.86 14.24
N VAL A 575 -14.12 -14.29 15.19
CA VAL A 575 -14.22 -12.87 15.56
C VAL A 575 -13.84 -11.97 14.39
N GLU A 576 -12.70 -12.26 13.76
CA GLU A 576 -12.21 -11.50 12.61
C GLU A 576 -13.20 -11.56 11.43
N ARG A 577 -13.78 -12.73 11.15
CA ARG A 577 -14.86 -12.87 10.16
C ARG A 577 -16.11 -12.12 10.60
N GLY A 578 -16.48 -12.18 11.87
CA GLY A 578 -17.61 -11.45 12.44
C GLY A 578 -17.55 -9.97 12.11
N PHE A 579 -16.37 -9.34 12.27
CA PHE A 579 -16.15 -7.94 11.91
C PHE A 579 -16.44 -7.64 10.42
N ILE A 580 -16.04 -8.53 9.50
CA ILE A 580 -16.30 -8.35 8.06
C ILE A 580 -17.80 -8.32 7.75
N TYR A 581 -18.56 -9.20 8.39
CA TYR A 581 -19.95 -9.51 8.03
C TYR A 581 -20.99 -8.87 8.95
N ASN A 582 -20.61 -8.19 10.04
CA ASN A 582 -21.54 -7.65 11.04
C ASN A 582 -22.42 -6.49 10.54
N LYS A 583 -22.15 -5.92 9.36
CA LYS A 583 -22.85 -4.77 8.75
C LYS A 583 -22.91 -3.52 9.65
N LYS A 584 -22.07 -3.43 10.70
CA LYS A 584 -22.03 -2.28 11.61
C LYS A 584 -21.64 -1.02 10.85
N ARG A 585 -22.41 0.05 11.04
CA ARG A 585 -22.10 1.40 10.56
C ARG A 585 -21.16 2.09 11.55
N TYR A 586 -20.24 2.87 11.02
CA TYR A 586 -19.27 3.62 11.81
C TYR A 586 -19.42 5.12 11.51
N PRO A 587 -19.29 6.00 12.51
CA PRO A 587 -19.35 7.44 12.27
C PRO A 587 -18.30 7.92 11.27
N ALA A 588 -18.71 8.75 10.32
CA ALA A 588 -17.82 9.41 9.35
C ALA A 588 -17.51 10.87 9.74
N VAL A 589 -17.99 11.32 10.90
CA VAL A 589 -17.77 12.65 11.46
C VAL A 589 -17.04 12.51 12.80
N PRO A 590 -16.05 13.37 13.09
CA PRO A 590 -15.32 13.31 14.36
C PRO A 590 -16.20 13.53 15.58
N ALA A 591 -15.80 12.95 16.71
CA ALA A 591 -16.42 13.15 18.01
C ALA A 591 -15.38 13.32 19.12
N GLY A 592 -15.63 14.27 20.02
CA GLY A 592 -14.72 14.62 21.12
C GLY A 592 -13.69 15.70 20.72
N ASP A 593 -12.98 16.22 21.72
CA ASP A 593 -11.91 17.20 21.54
C ASP A 593 -10.54 16.50 21.55
N THR A 594 -9.80 16.62 20.44
CA THR A 594 -8.50 15.97 20.27
C THR A 594 -7.50 16.38 21.36
N MET A 595 -7.45 17.66 21.72
CA MET A 595 -6.48 18.18 22.70
C MET A 595 -6.77 17.62 24.10
N GLU A 596 -8.03 17.60 24.51
CA GLU A 596 -8.48 17.06 25.79
C GLU A 596 -8.21 15.56 25.89
N ILE A 597 -8.57 14.80 24.86
CA ILE A 597 -8.37 13.34 24.82
C ILE A 597 -6.88 13.00 24.85
N SER A 598 -6.05 13.65 24.02
CA SER A 598 -4.59 13.46 24.03
C SER A 598 -3.98 13.81 25.39
N ARG A 599 -4.43 14.88 26.05
CA ARG A 599 -3.96 15.25 27.39
C ARG A 599 -4.35 14.23 28.45
N LYS A 600 -5.58 13.70 28.39
CA LYS A 600 -6.06 12.66 29.32
C LYS A 600 -5.23 11.38 29.19
N LEU A 601 -4.98 10.92 27.96
CA LEU A 601 -4.09 9.79 27.68
C LEU A 601 -2.69 10.03 28.25
N PHE A 602 -2.14 11.23 28.05
CA PHE A 602 -0.82 11.59 28.55
C PHE A 602 -0.73 11.54 30.07
N LEU A 603 -1.64 12.21 30.78
CA LEU A 603 -1.64 12.23 32.24
C LEU A 603 -1.79 10.84 32.87
N LYS A 604 -2.39 9.90 32.14
CA LYS A 604 -2.66 8.55 32.62
C LYS A 604 -1.53 7.57 32.33
N TYR A 605 -0.90 7.66 31.17
CA TYR A 605 0.02 6.62 30.68
C TYR A 605 1.44 7.10 30.38
N TYR A 606 1.73 8.40 30.45
CA TYR A 606 3.10 8.86 30.27
C TYR A 606 4.01 8.24 31.36
N PRO A 607 5.11 7.56 30.98
CA PRO A 607 6.00 6.86 31.92
C PRO A 607 6.76 7.76 32.91
#